data_AF-A0A923XR28-F1
#
_entry.id   AF-A0A923XR28-F1
#
_cell.length_a   1.000
_cell.length_b   1.000
_cell.length_c   1.000
_cell.angle_alpha   90.00
_cell.angle_beta   90.00
_cell.angle_gamma   90.00
#
_symmetry.space_group_name_H-M   'P 1'
#
loop_
_entity.id
_entity.type
_entity.pdbx_description
1 polymer ?
#
loop_
_entity_poly.entity_id
_entity_poly.type
_entity_poly.pdbx_seq_one_letter_code
_entity_poly.pdbx_strand_id
1 'polypeptide(L)'
;MKKINLLVINSLILALTSCNNLPNQMLNNDDKSNNISKSDKNIIVDVEGLEPLTKPDNGFKILVDSDKILSGVQKLSDDKQDHDDNNEKPIIRIDDVILTDSGKSIVGKNSTDSIKPNYNSKNINLTLNGLFKTNPKLEMKNMAWTYEAGLIQESFLNNKPKLRVLIDNVILGSVLSTSQTSINLRWDSKFVGDFYLKGLHKLTFIAGNYFSDVLINIGTPEIPDNINLTPSIDNVTIINDKKGLPINLKLTGKNFMIYPKFSYSTIDNQGFGFGNYTSVSSDGIFETIIAIPDPKLFAKTTSHTVSYSSPFGYIYKLF
;
A
#
# COMPACT_ATOMS: atom_id res chain seq x y z
N MET A 1 -15.37 1.06 -34.49
CA MET A 1 -15.47 1.27 -33.03
C MET A 1 -14.23 0.69 -32.36
N LYS A 2 -13.40 1.51 -31.72
CA LYS A 2 -12.22 1.03 -30.97
C LYS A 2 -12.68 0.58 -29.58
N LYS A 3 -12.46 -0.68 -29.23
CA LYS A 3 -12.64 -1.18 -27.86
C LYS A 3 -11.54 -0.54 -26.99
N ILE A 4 -11.94 0.35 -26.10
CA ILE A 4 -11.05 0.87 -25.05
C ILE A 4 -10.87 -0.26 -24.03
N ASN A 5 -9.63 -0.54 -23.69
CA ASN A 5 -9.25 -1.63 -22.81
C ASN A 5 -9.64 -1.28 -21.37
N LEU A 6 -10.38 -2.16 -20.70
CA LEU A 6 -10.90 -1.98 -19.33
C LEU A 6 -9.78 -1.65 -18.32
N LEU A 7 -8.55 -2.07 -18.64
CA LEU A 7 -7.35 -1.78 -17.86
C LEU A 7 -7.02 -0.28 -17.77
N VAL A 8 -7.24 0.49 -18.85
CA VAL A 8 -6.93 1.92 -18.92
C VAL A 8 -7.89 2.74 -18.06
N ILE A 9 -9.14 2.28 -17.95
CA ILE A 9 -10.17 2.92 -17.14
C ILE A 9 -9.85 2.77 -15.65
N ASN A 10 -9.39 1.60 -15.21
CA ASN A 10 -9.01 1.37 -13.82
C ASN A 10 -7.78 2.19 -13.40
N SER A 11 -6.79 2.35 -14.28
CA SER A 11 -5.62 3.21 -14.01
C SER A 11 -5.98 4.69 -13.89
N LEU A 12 -6.94 5.16 -14.70
CA LEU A 12 -7.41 6.55 -14.65
C LEU A 12 -8.25 6.83 -13.39
N ILE A 13 -9.07 5.87 -12.96
CA ILE A 13 -9.86 5.97 -11.72
C ILE A 13 -8.92 6.03 -10.49
N LEU A 14 -7.87 5.21 -10.45
CA LEU A 14 -6.88 5.28 -9.37
C LEU A 14 -6.19 6.65 -9.30
N ALA A 15 -5.81 7.22 -10.45
CA ALA A 15 -5.18 8.54 -10.51
C ALA A 15 -6.11 9.68 -10.06
N LEU A 16 -7.40 9.61 -10.40
CA LEU A 16 -8.40 10.61 -10.00
C LEU A 16 -8.74 10.52 -8.51
N THR A 17 -8.75 9.31 -7.94
CA THR A 17 -8.99 9.14 -6.49
C THR A 17 -7.83 9.60 -5.61
N SER A 18 -6.60 9.66 -6.13
CA SER A 18 -5.44 10.17 -5.37
C SER A 18 -5.31 11.69 -5.36
N CYS A 19 -6.05 12.42 -6.22
CA CYS A 19 -5.98 13.89 -6.31
C CYS A 19 -6.95 14.62 -5.37
N ASN A 20 -7.87 13.94 -4.68
CA ASN A 20 -8.91 14.58 -3.86
C ASN A 20 -8.59 14.76 -2.36
N ASN A 21 -7.32 14.73 -1.96
CA ASN A 21 -6.92 15.12 -0.60
C ASN A 21 -6.22 16.48 -0.60
N LEU A 22 -7.02 17.55 -0.75
CA LEU A 22 -6.64 18.90 -0.33
C LEU A 22 -7.19 19.16 1.09
N PRO A 23 -6.43 19.81 1.98
CA PRO A 23 -6.86 20.05 3.35
C PRO A 23 -7.97 21.11 3.42
N ASN A 24 -8.97 20.84 4.25
CA ASN A 24 -10.04 21.77 4.63
C ASN A 24 -9.45 23.10 5.12
N GLN A 25 -9.60 24.17 4.32
CA GLN A 25 -9.62 25.53 4.84
C GLN A 25 -11.07 25.97 5.01
N MET A 26 -11.36 26.46 6.21
CA MET A 26 -12.64 27.02 6.62
C MET A 26 -13.03 28.17 5.70
N LEU A 27 -14.23 28.10 5.11
CA LEU A 27 -14.98 29.27 4.67
C LEU A 27 -16.45 29.08 5.06
N ASN A 28 -16.89 29.88 6.03
CA ASN A 28 -18.29 30.20 6.25
C ASN A 28 -18.89 30.76 4.97
N ASN A 29 -20.12 30.37 4.65
CA ASN A 29 -21.19 31.27 4.19
C ASN A 29 -22.51 30.50 4.01
N ASP A 30 -23.45 30.86 4.87
CA ASP A 30 -24.89 31.06 4.71
C ASP A 30 -25.73 30.33 3.64
N ASP A 31 -26.81 29.77 4.17
CA ASP A 31 -28.15 29.52 3.61
C ASP A 31 -28.43 29.97 2.17
N LYS A 32 -28.84 29.00 1.33
CA LYS A 32 -30.01 29.12 0.45
C LYS A 32 -30.47 27.77 -0.09
N SER A 33 -31.74 27.48 0.20
CA SER A 33 -32.57 26.39 -0.33
C SER A 33 -32.68 26.45 -1.86
N ASN A 34 -32.47 25.31 -2.54
CA ASN A 34 -32.87 25.14 -3.95
C ASN A 34 -33.82 23.95 -4.11
N ASN A 35 -35.07 24.28 -4.43
CA ASN A 35 -36.12 23.37 -4.89
C ASN A 35 -35.74 22.78 -6.25
N ILE A 36 -35.75 21.44 -6.36
CA ILE A 36 -35.56 20.73 -7.62
C ILE A 36 -36.94 20.36 -8.18
N SER A 37 -37.36 21.04 -9.25
CA SER A 37 -38.51 20.64 -10.06
C SER A 37 -38.11 19.56 -11.07
N LYS A 38 -38.99 18.57 -11.28
CA LYS A 38 -38.83 17.47 -12.24
C LYS A 38 -39.22 17.94 -13.64
N SER A 39 -38.25 18.16 -14.51
CA SER A 39 -38.41 18.00 -15.97
C SER A 39 -37.03 17.93 -16.63
N ASP A 40 -36.80 16.87 -17.39
CA ASP A 40 -35.74 16.65 -18.39
C ASP A 40 -34.27 16.81 -17.95
N LYS A 41 -33.69 15.70 -17.44
CA LYS A 41 -32.26 15.61 -17.13
C LYS A 41 -31.48 15.00 -18.29
N ASN A 42 -30.98 15.86 -19.19
CA ASN A 42 -29.67 15.63 -19.78
C ASN A 42 -28.63 16.03 -18.73
N ILE A 43 -27.84 15.08 -18.23
CA ILE A 43 -26.73 15.39 -17.32
C ILE A 43 -25.53 15.78 -18.19
N ILE A 44 -25.25 17.07 -18.25
CA ILE A 44 -23.98 17.61 -18.75
C ILE A 44 -23.07 17.75 -17.54
N VAL A 45 -21.94 17.03 -17.53
CA VAL A 45 -20.90 17.19 -16.51
C VAL A 45 -19.84 18.12 -17.08
N ASP A 46 -19.86 19.39 -16.68
CA ASP A 46 -18.76 20.32 -16.93
C ASP A 46 -17.69 20.13 -15.85
N VAL A 47 -16.46 19.86 -16.28
CA VAL A 47 -15.28 19.79 -15.41
C VAL A 47 -14.56 21.14 -15.55
N GLU A 48 -14.79 22.05 -14.60
CA GLU A 48 -14.02 23.30 -14.52
C GLU A 48 -12.60 23.00 -14.04
N GLY A 49 -11.58 23.49 -14.77
CA GLY A 49 -10.18 23.41 -14.35
C GLY A 49 -9.12 23.09 -15.42
N LEU A 50 -9.48 23.05 -16.70
CA LEU A 50 -8.52 22.95 -17.80
C LEU A 50 -8.73 24.08 -18.79
N GLU A 51 -7.76 24.99 -18.91
CA GLU A 51 -7.72 25.95 -20.01
C GLU A 51 -7.71 25.19 -21.35
N PRO A 52 -8.54 25.58 -22.33
CA PRO A 52 -8.62 24.88 -23.59
C PRO A 52 -7.48 25.33 -24.52
N LEU A 53 -6.46 24.49 -24.67
CA LEU A 53 -5.67 24.52 -25.91
C LEU A 53 -6.54 23.90 -27.02
N THR A 54 -7.20 24.80 -27.76
CA THR A 54 -7.92 24.60 -29.03
C THR A 54 -9.22 23.78 -28.99
N LYS A 55 -10.26 24.35 -29.60
CA LYS A 55 -11.61 23.79 -29.78
C LYS A 55 -11.93 23.87 -31.30
N PRO A 56 -12.89 23.11 -31.83
CA PRO A 56 -12.90 21.65 -31.96
C PRO A 56 -13.37 21.21 -33.36
N ASP A 57 -13.28 19.92 -33.70
CA ASP A 57 -14.31 19.28 -34.52
C ASP A 57 -14.36 17.79 -34.19
N ASN A 58 -15.58 17.30 -33.91
CA ASN A 58 -15.97 15.95 -33.49
C ASN A 58 -16.09 15.72 -31.96
N GLY A 59 -17.19 16.22 -31.38
CA GLY A 59 -17.66 15.76 -30.08
C GLY A 59 -18.09 14.29 -30.12
N PHE A 60 -17.57 13.48 -29.21
CA PHE A 60 -18.09 12.14 -28.92
C PHE A 60 -19.41 12.27 -28.14
N LYS A 61 -20.52 11.82 -28.71
CA LYS A 61 -21.78 11.58 -27.98
C LYS A 61 -21.83 10.12 -27.52
N ILE A 62 -21.88 9.91 -26.20
CA ILE A 62 -22.29 8.62 -25.62
C ILE A 62 -23.79 8.73 -25.38
N LEU A 63 -24.58 7.97 -26.15
CA LEU A 63 -26.01 7.81 -25.91
C LEU A 63 -26.19 6.70 -24.88
N VAL A 64 -26.70 7.05 -23.70
CA VAL A 64 -27.09 6.09 -22.66
C VAL A 64 -28.61 6.01 -22.67
N ASP A 65 -29.13 4.82 -22.93
CA ASP A 65 -30.57 4.51 -22.97
C ASP A 65 -31.11 4.40 -21.52
N SER A 66 -31.83 5.42 -21.07
CA SER A 66 -32.32 5.56 -19.70
C SER A 66 -33.31 4.46 -19.30
N ASP A 67 -34.05 3.92 -20.27
CA ASP A 67 -35.14 2.96 -19.99
C ASP A 67 -34.61 1.57 -19.67
N LYS A 68 -33.42 1.21 -20.17
CA LYS A 68 -32.72 -0.04 -19.82
C LYS A 68 -32.13 -0.03 -18.41
N ILE A 69 -31.81 1.15 -17.86
CA ILE A 69 -31.27 1.28 -16.50
C ILE A 69 -32.41 1.09 -15.48
N LEU A 70 -33.58 1.69 -15.73
CA LEU A 70 -34.72 1.61 -14.82
C LEU A 70 -35.33 0.20 -14.73
N SER A 71 -35.41 -0.54 -15.85
CA SER A 71 -35.90 -1.93 -15.81
C SER A 71 -34.94 -2.93 -15.16
N GLY A 72 -33.63 -2.61 -15.14
CA GLY A 72 -32.62 -3.42 -14.45
C GLY A 72 -32.58 -3.19 -12.93
N VAL A 73 -32.92 -1.98 -12.49
CA VAL A 73 -32.96 -1.61 -11.06
C VAL A 73 -34.22 -2.13 -10.37
N GLN A 74 -35.38 -2.16 -11.05
CA GLN A 74 -36.63 -2.68 -10.46
C GLN A 74 -36.71 -4.21 -10.37
N LYS A 75 -35.93 -4.96 -11.15
CA LYS A 75 -35.91 -6.44 -11.07
C LYS A 75 -34.98 -7.00 -9.99
N LEU A 76 -34.28 -6.14 -9.26
CA LEU A 76 -33.39 -6.51 -8.15
C LEU A 76 -34.01 -6.25 -6.76
N SER A 77 -35.23 -5.72 -6.69
CA SER A 77 -35.90 -5.41 -5.42
C SER A 77 -36.82 -6.51 -4.88
N ASP A 78 -37.24 -7.48 -5.70
CA ASP A 78 -38.38 -8.35 -5.35
C ASP A 78 -38.00 -9.81 -5.03
N ASP A 79 -36.70 -10.15 -5.00
CA ASP A 79 -36.20 -11.51 -4.68
C ASP A 79 -35.20 -11.51 -3.50
N LYS A 80 -35.47 -10.71 -2.46
CA LYS A 80 -34.82 -10.88 -1.15
C LYS A 80 -35.87 -11.18 -0.09
N GLN A 81 -36.30 -12.42 -0.12
CA GLN A 81 -36.92 -13.08 1.02
C GLN A 81 -35.87 -13.16 2.13
N ASP A 82 -36.23 -12.61 3.29
CA ASP A 82 -35.39 -12.44 4.47
C ASP A 82 -34.79 -13.77 4.95
N HIS A 83 -33.48 -13.92 4.76
CA HIS A 83 -32.66 -14.71 5.66
C HIS A 83 -32.00 -13.73 6.63
N ASP A 84 -32.64 -13.59 7.77
CA ASP A 84 -32.18 -12.88 8.97
C ASP A 84 -31.01 -13.64 9.60
N ASP A 85 -29.84 -13.62 8.95
CA ASP A 85 -28.58 -13.93 9.60
C ASP A 85 -28.08 -12.61 10.22
N ASN A 86 -28.10 -12.56 11.55
CA ASN A 86 -27.50 -11.54 12.42
C ASN A 86 -26.04 -11.20 12.01
N ASN A 87 -25.85 -10.44 10.94
CA ASN A 87 -24.55 -9.92 10.52
C ASN A 87 -24.25 -8.68 11.36
N GLU A 88 -23.93 -8.88 12.64
CA GLU A 88 -23.32 -7.84 13.46
C GLU A 88 -22.16 -7.21 12.68
N LYS A 89 -22.18 -5.87 12.51
CA LYS A 89 -21.09 -5.15 11.88
C LYS A 89 -19.78 -5.44 12.64
N PRO A 90 -18.66 -5.72 11.95
CA PRO A 90 -17.38 -5.90 12.60
C PRO A 90 -17.04 -4.72 13.52
N ILE A 91 -16.62 -5.03 14.74
CA ILE A 91 -16.09 -4.06 15.70
C ILE A 91 -14.61 -4.33 15.82
N ILE A 92 -13.82 -3.39 15.31
CA ILE A 92 -12.37 -3.47 15.27
C ILE A 92 -11.82 -2.21 15.91
N ARG A 93 -11.13 -2.38 17.03
CA ARG A 93 -10.50 -1.28 17.75
C ARG A 93 -9.22 -1.78 18.39
N ILE A 94 -8.15 -1.04 18.17
CA ILE A 94 -6.89 -1.23 18.90
C ILE A 94 -6.88 -0.20 20.02
N ASP A 95 -6.86 -0.67 21.26
CA ASP A 95 -6.84 0.17 22.46
C ASP A 95 -5.41 0.43 22.93
N ASP A 96 -4.55 -0.59 22.83
CA ASP A 96 -3.14 -0.48 23.20
C ASP A 96 -2.27 -1.45 22.40
N VAL A 97 -0.98 -1.15 22.34
CA VAL A 97 0.06 -2.01 21.77
C VAL A 97 1.20 -2.04 22.76
N ILE A 98 1.53 -3.22 23.26
CA ILE A 98 2.59 -3.39 24.26
C ILE A 98 3.72 -4.27 23.73
N LEU A 99 4.94 -4.03 24.22
CA LEU A 99 6.05 -4.98 24.10
C LEU A 99 5.76 -6.18 24.99
N THR A 100 5.60 -7.37 24.42
CA THR A 100 5.21 -8.58 25.17
C THR A 100 6.16 -8.88 26.33
N ASP A 101 7.47 -8.67 26.11
CA ASP A 101 8.49 -9.01 27.13
C ASP A 101 8.51 -8.05 28.33
N SER A 102 8.08 -6.80 28.15
CA SER A 102 8.11 -5.78 29.22
C SER A 102 6.73 -5.37 29.74
N GLY A 103 5.66 -5.70 29.00
CA GLY A 103 4.30 -5.27 29.30
C GLY A 103 4.03 -3.77 29.08
N LYS A 104 5.01 -3.00 28.57
CA LYS A 104 4.89 -1.55 28.42
C LYS A 104 4.28 -1.15 27.08
N SER A 105 3.42 -0.14 27.14
CA SER A 105 2.81 0.47 25.96
C SER A 105 3.83 1.22 25.11
N ILE A 106 3.68 1.06 23.80
CA ILE A 106 4.42 1.77 22.75
C ILE A 106 3.53 2.70 21.92
N VAL A 107 2.30 2.98 22.37
CA VAL A 107 1.33 3.77 21.62
C VAL A 107 1.59 5.27 21.76
N GLY A 108 1.68 5.94 20.61
CA GLY A 108 1.81 7.39 20.51
C GLY A 108 3.18 7.94 20.88
N LYS A 109 3.34 9.26 20.75
CA LYS A 109 4.62 9.96 20.98
C LYS A 109 5.09 9.92 22.43
N ASN A 110 4.14 9.85 23.36
CA ASN A 110 4.39 9.90 24.80
C ASN A 110 4.39 8.50 25.43
N SER A 111 4.61 7.46 24.63
CA SER A 111 4.66 6.09 25.10
C SER A 111 5.76 5.90 26.16
N THR A 112 5.54 4.95 27.07
CA THR A 112 6.50 4.66 28.15
C THR A 112 7.67 3.80 27.69
N ASP A 113 7.56 3.19 26.51
CA ASP A 113 8.64 2.49 25.83
C ASP A 113 8.53 2.64 24.31
N SER A 114 9.46 2.02 23.58
CA SER A 114 9.49 2.03 22.13
C SER A 114 10.03 0.70 21.60
N ILE A 115 9.69 0.36 20.37
CA ILE A 115 10.36 -0.74 19.68
C ILE A 115 11.83 -0.38 19.54
N LYS A 116 12.72 -1.31 19.91
CA LYS A 116 14.17 -1.18 19.72
C LYS A 116 14.61 -2.22 18.70
N PRO A 117 14.55 -1.87 17.39
CA PRO A 117 15.02 -2.75 16.33
C PRO A 117 16.47 -3.10 16.56
N ASN A 118 16.83 -4.36 16.30
CA ASN A 118 18.21 -4.82 16.39
C ASN A 118 18.61 -5.43 15.04
N TYR A 119 19.71 -4.95 14.48
CA TYR A 119 20.22 -5.42 13.20
C TYR A 119 20.61 -6.90 13.21
N ASN A 120 21.10 -7.39 14.35
CA ASN A 120 21.63 -8.74 14.55
C ASN A 120 20.59 -9.74 15.08
N SER A 121 19.31 -9.58 14.72
CA SER A 121 18.26 -10.60 14.95
C SER A 121 17.73 -10.70 16.38
N LYS A 122 17.00 -9.67 16.83
CA LYS A 122 15.99 -9.86 17.88
C LYS A 122 14.59 -9.79 17.27
N ASN A 123 13.84 -10.88 17.45
CA ASN A 123 12.41 -10.86 17.22
C ASN A 123 11.78 -9.82 18.16
N ILE A 124 10.89 -9.00 17.61
CA ILE A 124 10.09 -8.05 18.37
C ILE A 124 8.74 -8.72 18.60
N ASN A 125 8.45 -9.08 19.84
CA ASN A 125 7.16 -9.65 20.24
C ASN A 125 6.25 -8.52 20.75
N LEU A 126 5.08 -8.39 20.14
CA LEU A 126 4.07 -7.43 20.55
C LEU A 126 2.73 -8.09 20.87
N THR A 127 1.98 -7.43 21.74
CA THR A 127 0.60 -7.77 22.04
C THR A 127 -0.27 -6.56 21.73
N LEU A 128 -1.23 -6.73 20.83
CA LEU A 128 -2.26 -5.74 20.52
C LEU A 128 -3.46 -6.03 21.40
N ASN A 129 -3.85 -5.08 22.23
CA ASN A 129 -5.04 -5.18 23.07
C ASN A 129 -6.16 -4.35 22.47
N GLY A 130 -7.39 -4.86 22.52
CA GLY A 130 -8.53 -4.14 21.98
C GLY A 130 -9.79 -4.97 21.90
N LEU A 131 -10.58 -4.72 20.86
CA LEU A 131 -11.78 -5.49 20.54
C LEU A 131 -11.76 -5.86 19.06
N PHE A 132 -11.80 -7.16 18.78
CA PHE A 132 -11.61 -7.74 17.45
C PHE A 132 -12.76 -8.68 17.07
N LYS A 133 -13.98 -8.14 17.00
CA LYS A 133 -15.14 -8.84 16.43
C LYS A 133 -15.12 -8.63 14.91
N THR A 134 -14.73 -9.65 14.17
CA THR A 134 -14.39 -9.54 12.73
C THR A 134 -15.25 -10.45 11.85
N ASN A 135 -15.44 -10.03 10.59
CA ASN A 135 -15.96 -10.86 9.50
C ASN A 135 -14.96 -10.75 8.31
N PRO A 136 -14.18 -11.79 7.98
CA PRO A 136 -14.24 -13.16 8.50
C PRO A 136 -13.83 -13.26 9.96
N LYS A 137 -14.29 -14.31 10.66
CA LYS A 137 -13.99 -14.56 12.08
C LYS A 137 -12.48 -14.62 12.33
N LEU A 138 -12.05 -14.01 13.43
CA LEU A 138 -10.66 -14.01 13.87
C LEU A 138 -10.22 -15.41 14.29
N GLU A 139 -9.64 -16.13 13.34
CA GLU A 139 -9.11 -17.47 13.51
C GLU A 139 -7.71 -17.52 12.90
N MET A 140 -6.81 -18.30 13.50
CA MET A 140 -5.41 -18.39 13.03
C MET A 140 -5.30 -18.72 11.54
N LYS A 141 -6.14 -19.61 11.00
CA LYS A 141 -6.14 -19.95 9.56
C LYS A 141 -6.42 -18.76 8.62
N ASN A 142 -7.12 -17.73 9.09
CA ASN A 142 -7.46 -16.53 8.32
C ASN A 142 -6.37 -15.45 8.40
N MET A 143 -5.46 -15.59 9.37
CA MET A 143 -4.28 -14.75 9.63
C MET A 143 -2.98 -15.42 9.16
N ALA A 144 -3.00 -16.75 9.04
CA ALA A 144 -1.84 -17.56 8.70
C ALA A 144 -1.38 -17.20 7.30
N TRP A 145 -0.13 -16.76 7.25
CA TRP A 145 0.60 -16.51 6.04
C TRP A 145 2.00 -17.07 6.23
N THR A 146 2.47 -17.79 5.24
CA THR A 146 3.85 -18.22 5.16
C THR A 146 4.41 -17.59 3.90
N TYR A 147 5.45 -16.77 4.07
CA TYR A 147 6.26 -16.39 2.93
C TYR A 147 6.86 -17.63 2.26
N GLU A 148 7.33 -17.49 1.03
CA GLU A 148 8.17 -18.52 0.42
C GLU A 148 9.36 -18.85 1.33
N ALA A 149 9.79 -20.11 1.32
CA ALA A 149 10.86 -20.56 2.19
C ALA A 149 12.11 -19.69 2.01
N GLY A 150 12.60 -19.09 3.11
CA GLY A 150 13.76 -18.22 3.10
C GLY A 150 13.45 -16.72 2.93
N LEU A 151 12.19 -16.30 2.74
CA LEU A 151 11.80 -14.88 2.78
C LEU A 151 11.45 -14.44 4.21
N ILE A 152 11.97 -13.27 4.61
CA ILE A 152 11.62 -12.60 5.89
C ILE A 152 10.44 -11.65 5.68
N GLN A 153 10.45 -10.87 4.60
CA GLN A 153 9.43 -9.84 4.34
C GLN A 153 9.33 -9.51 2.84
N GLU A 154 8.14 -9.10 2.40
CA GLU A 154 7.88 -8.59 1.05
C GLU A 154 6.84 -7.47 1.06
N SER A 155 6.88 -6.57 0.07
CA SER A 155 5.87 -5.53 -0.15
C SER A 155 4.73 -6.05 -1.03
N PHE A 156 3.57 -6.40 -0.50
CA PHE A 156 2.50 -7.12 -1.23
C PHE A 156 2.01 -6.52 -2.57
N LEU A 157 2.00 -7.33 -3.64
CA LEU A 157 1.31 -7.03 -4.91
C LEU A 157 0.02 -7.86 -5.12
N ASN A 158 0.02 -9.16 -4.82
CA ASN A 158 -1.13 -10.05 -5.02
C ASN A 158 -1.24 -11.08 -3.87
N ASN A 159 -2.46 -11.51 -3.52
CA ASN A 159 -2.78 -12.45 -2.43
C ASN A 159 -2.38 -11.99 -1.02
N LYS A 160 -3.09 -10.99 -0.48
CA LYS A 160 -2.95 -10.58 0.93
C LYS A 160 -3.83 -11.45 1.84
N PRO A 161 -3.38 -11.83 3.05
CA PRO A 161 -4.26 -12.45 4.05
C PRO A 161 -5.48 -11.56 4.31
N LYS A 162 -6.69 -12.13 4.37
CA LYS A 162 -7.92 -11.35 4.61
C LYS A 162 -7.90 -10.65 5.96
N LEU A 163 -7.28 -11.29 6.95
CA LEU A 163 -6.97 -10.70 8.24
C LEU A 163 -5.46 -10.53 8.34
N ARG A 164 -4.97 -9.35 8.74
CA ARG A 164 -3.52 -9.08 8.84
C ARG A 164 -3.23 -7.88 9.71
N VAL A 165 -2.03 -7.87 10.31
CA VAL A 165 -1.46 -6.70 10.99
C VAL A 165 -0.26 -6.20 10.18
N LEU A 166 -0.25 -4.92 9.87
CA LEU A 166 0.79 -4.27 9.06
C LEU A 166 1.43 -3.11 9.83
N ILE A 167 2.72 -2.88 9.63
CA ILE A 167 3.36 -1.58 9.88
C ILE A 167 3.50 -0.84 8.57
N ASP A 168 3.18 0.46 8.61
CA ASP A 168 3.23 1.41 7.52
C ASP A 168 2.52 0.91 6.25
N ASN A 169 1.54 0.03 6.46
CA ASN A 169 0.75 -0.67 5.45
C ASN A 169 1.52 -1.67 4.55
N VAL A 170 2.78 -2.00 4.89
CA VAL A 170 3.63 -2.83 4.03
C VAL A 170 4.34 -3.97 4.76
N ILE A 171 4.76 -3.79 6.03
CA ILE A 171 5.48 -4.82 6.77
C ILE A 171 4.48 -5.68 7.54
N LEU A 172 4.37 -6.95 7.19
CA LEU A 172 3.38 -7.87 7.79
C LEU A 172 3.91 -8.54 9.06
N GLY A 173 3.08 -8.55 10.09
CA GLY A 173 3.35 -9.28 11.32
C GLY A 173 3.08 -10.77 11.22
N SER A 174 3.99 -11.55 11.80
CA SER A 174 3.77 -12.97 12.05
C SER A 174 2.84 -13.12 13.26
N VAL A 175 1.58 -13.46 13.03
CA VAL A 175 0.61 -13.65 14.11
C VAL A 175 0.92 -14.95 14.83
N LEU A 176 1.09 -14.88 16.15
CA LEU A 176 1.39 -16.03 17.02
C LEU A 176 0.13 -16.62 17.64
N SER A 177 -0.80 -15.76 18.06
CA SER A 177 -2.10 -16.17 18.60
C SER A 177 -3.12 -15.03 18.54
N THR A 178 -4.40 -15.38 18.58
CA THR A 178 -5.51 -14.43 18.49
C THR A 178 -6.63 -14.78 19.47
N SER A 179 -7.25 -13.75 20.05
CA SER A 179 -8.51 -13.80 20.77
C SER A 179 -9.37 -12.59 20.37
N GLN A 180 -10.63 -12.54 20.84
CA GLN A 180 -11.49 -11.38 20.59
C GLN A 180 -10.96 -10.08 21.21
N THR A 181 -9.99 -10.15 22.12
CA THR A 181 -9.46 -8.98 22.83
C THR A 181 -7.95 -8.78 22.69
N SER A 182 -7.25 -9.74 22.09
CA SER A 182 -5.80 -9.72 22.00
C SER A 182 -5.28 -10.38 20.72
N ILE A 183 -4.27 -9.78 20.09
CA ILE A 183 -3.51 -10.38 18.99
C ILE A 183 -2.04 -10.33 19.38
N ASN A 184 -1.40 -11.50 19.52
CA ASN A 184 0.04 -11.61 19.74
C ASN A 184 0.73 -11.76 18.40
N LEU A 185 1.76 -10.97 18.16
CA LEU A 185 2.51 -10.97 16.93
C LEU A 185 4.01 -10.88 17.15
N ARG A 186 4.74 -11.29 16.13
CA ARG A 186 6.18 -11.25 16.04
C ARG A 186 6.60 -10.54 14.77
N TRP A 187 7.55 -9.63 14.89
CA TRP A 187 8.28 -9.05 13.77
C TRP A 187 9.74 -9.41 13.83
N ASP A 188 10.31 -9.68 12.66
CA ASP A 188 11.74 -9.80 12.49
C ASP A 188 12.28 -8.44 12.02
N SER A 189 13.09 -7.79 12.86
CA SER A 189 13.74 -6.52 12.50
C SER A 189 15.08 -6.70 11.80
N LYS A 190 15.53 -7.94 11.58
CA LYS A 190 16.81 -8.24 10.96
C LYS A 190 16.77 -7.76 9.51
N PHE A 191 17.78 -6.97 9.12
CA PHE A 191 17.95 -6.39 7.78
C PHE A 191 16.88 -5.38 7.32
N VAL A 192 15.67 -5.41 7.87
CA VAL A 192 14.56 -4.53 7.44
C VAL A 192 14.85 -3.07 7.81
N GLY A 193 15.41 -2.32 6.85
CA GLY A 193 15.85 -0.94 7.04
C GLY A 193 14.74 0.04 7.44
N ASP A 194 13.50 -0.27 7.07
CA ASP A 194 12.30 0.50 7.45
C ASP A 194 12.15 0.63 8.97
N PHE A 195 12.54 -0.40 9.74
CA PHE A 195 12.51 -0.33 11.20
C PHE A 195 13.58 0.58 11.78
N TYR A 196 14.65 0.91 11.06
CA TYR A 196 15.72 1.77 11.57
C TYR A 196 15.43 3.26 11.41
N LEU A 197 14.31 3.59 10.79
CA LEU A 197 13.77 4.95 10.82
C LEU A 197 13.08 5.13 12.17
N LYS A 198 13.66 5.94 13.05
CA LYS A 198 13.05 6.24 14.36
C LYS A 198 11.84 7.18 14.19
N GLY A 199 10.85 7.04 15.06
CA GLY A 199 9.71 7.94 15.13
C GLY A 199 8.39 7.22 15.30
N LEU A 200 7.32 7.88 14.85
CA LEU A 200 5.97 7.30 14.86
C LEU A 200 5.71 6.54 13.58
N HIS A 201 5.31 5.28 13.73
CA HIS A 201 4.94 4.40 12.63
C HIS A 201 3.48 4.00 12.78
N LYS A 202 2.83 3.72 11.65
CA LYS A 202 1.42 3.35 11.65
C LYS A 202 1.28 1.85 11.74
N LEU A 203 0.69 1.35 12.82
CA LEU A 203 0.25 -0.03 12.93
C LEU A 203 -1.20 -0.12 12.50
N THR A 204 -1.51 -1.01 11.56
CA THR A 204 -2.84 -1.22 11.01
C THR A 204 -3.24 -2.68 11.18
N PHE A 205 -4.38 -2.94 11.81
CA PHE A 205 -5.05 -4.24 11.71
C PHE A 205 -6.15 -4.15 10.66
N ILE A 206 -6.17 -5.11 9.73
CA ILE A 206 -7.13 -5.19 8.62
C ILE A 206 -7.94 -6.47 8.77
N ALA A 207 -9.27 -6.36 8.62
CA ALA A 207 -10.17 -7.49 8.48
C ALA A 207 -11.16 -7.26 7.32
N GLY A 208 -10.88 -7.89 6.16
CA GLY A 208 -11.65 -7.64 4.95
C GLY A 208 -11.57 -6.17 4.52
N ASN A 209 -12.70 -5.46 4.56
CA ASN A 209 -12.82 -4.04 4.21
C ASN A 209 -12.74 -3.09 5.43
N TYR A 210 -12.59 -3.64 6.64
CA TYR A 210 -12.51 -2.88 7.88
C TYR A 210 -11.06 -2.81 8.36
N PHE A 211 -10.70 -1.71 8.99
CA PHE A 211 -9.37 -1.54 9.57
C PHE A 211 -9.41 -0.67 10.83
N SER A 212 -8.40 -0.85 11.68
CA SER A 212 -8.11 0.04 12.81
C SER A 212 -6.63 0.37 12.78
N ASP A 213 -6.33 1.66 12.94
CA ASP A 213 -4.98 2.20 12.93
C ASP A 213 -4.60 2.72 14.32
N VAL A 214 -3.33 2.59 14.67
CA VAL A 214 -2.73 3.23 15.83
C VAL A 214 -1.30 3.65 15.49
N LEU A 215 -0.82 4.73 16.09
CA LEU A 215 0.58 5.14 15.96
C LEU A 215 1.40 4.47 17.05
N ILE A 216 2.47 3.79 16.67
CA ILE A 216 3.42 3.15 17.59
C ILE A 216 4.77 3.85 17.51
N ASN A 217 5.50 3.85 18.62
CA ASN A 217 6.80 4.47 18.73
C ASN A 217 7.92 3.48 18.40
N ILE A 218 8.72 3.79 17.39
CA ILE A 218 9.98 3.11 17.06
C ILE A 218 11.12 3.98 17.57
N GLY A 219 11.88 3.44 18.51
CA GLY A 219 12.98 4.11 19.18
C GLY A 219 14.26 4.07 18.36
N THR A 220 15.36 4.49 19.00
CA THR A 220 16.69 4.40 18.39
C THR A 220 17.07 2.94 18.15
N PRO A 221 17.39 2.55 16.89
CA PRO A 221 17.79 1.19 16.58
C PRO A 221 19.18 0.87 17.11
N GLU A 222 19.43 -0.40 17.41
CA GLU A 222 20.74 -0.94 17.74
C GLU A 222 21.41 -1.44 16.44
N ILE A 223 22.26 -0.58 15.88
CA ILE A 223 23.05 -0.86 14.67
C ILE A 223 24.52 -0.91 15.08
N PRO A 224 25.23 -2.05 14.88
CA PRO A 224 26.66 -2.11 15.15
C PRO A 224 27.46 -1.14 14.27
N ASP A 225 28.54 -0.55 14.81
CA ASP A 225 29.35 0.47 14.13
C ASP A 225 29.93 0.04 12.78
N ASN A 226 30.09 -1.27 12.57
CA ASN A 226 30.62 -1.85 11.33
C ASN A 226 29.54 -2.11 10.26
N ILE A 227 28.28 -1.83 10.53
CA ILE A 227 27.18 -2.05 9.58
C ILE A 227 26.95 -0.77 8.77
N ASN A 228 27.14 -0.89 7.45
CA ASN A 228 26.75 0.13 6.50
C ASN A 228 25.32 -0.14 6.01
N LEU A 229 24.41 0.80 6.29
CA LEU A 229 23.02 0.75 5.81
C LEU A 229 22.83 1.37 4.42
N THR A 230 23.88 1.90 3.80
CA THR A 230 23.82 2.39 2.42
C THR A 230 23.37 1.24 1.50
N PRO A 231 22.42 1.49 0.58
CA PRO A 231 22.00 0.47 -0.39
C PRO A 231 23.17 0.00 -1.26
N SER A 232 23.19 -1.29 -1.61
CA SER A 232 24.15 -1.85 -2.58
C SER A 232 23.41 -2.60 -3.68
N ILE A 233 23.86 -2.46 -4.92
CA ILE A 233 23.30 -3.18 -6.08
C ILE A 233 24.33 -4.20 -6.55
N ASP A 234 24.07 -5.48 -6.28
CA ASP A 234 24.97 -6.58 -6.63
C ASP A 234 24.72 -7.05 -8.07
N ASN A 235 23.45 -7.13 -8.50
CA ASN A 235 23.09 -7.51 -9.87
C ASN A 235 21.90 -6.72 -10.40
N VAL A 236 21.83 -6.58 -11.73
CA VAL A 236 20.72 -5.98 -12.47
C VAL A 236 20.26 -6.98 -13.53
N THR A 237 18.98 -7.32 -13.53
CA THR A 237 18.37 -8.22 -14.52
C THR A 237 17.22 -7.52 -15.21
N ILE A 238 17.21 -7.54 -16.54
CA ILE A 238 16.11 -6.97 -17.34
C ILE A 238 14.96 -7.99 -17.42
N ILE A 239 13.76 -7.56 -17.05
CA ILE A 239 12.53 -8.35 -17.18
C ILE A 239 11.77 -7.87 -18.42
N ASN A 240 11.60 -8.78 -19.36
CA ASN A 240 10.87 -8.54 -20.60
C ASN A 240 9.41 -8.98 -20.49
N ASP A 241 8.53 -8.32 -21.24
CA ASP A 241 7.18 -8.79 -21.46
C ASP A 241 7.14 -9.99 -22.43
N LYS A 242 5.95 -10.51 -22.71
CA LYS A 242 5.76 -11.65 -23.64
C LYS A 242 6.20 -11.36 -25.08
N LYS A 243 6.43 -10.10 -25.44
CA LYS A 243 6.86 -9.64 -26.77
C LYS A 243 8.36 -9.29 -26.79
N GLY A 244 9.09 -9.51 -25.70
CA GLY A 244 10.50 -9.20 -25.60
C GLY A 244 10.80 -7.73 -25.28
N LEU A 245 9.80 -6.93 -24.91
CA LEU A 245 9.98 -5.52 -24.56
C LEU A 245 10.41 -5.39 -23.09
N PRO A 246 11.48 -4.65 -22.75
CA PRO A 246 11.97 -4.53 -21.39
C PRO A 246 11.04 -3.65 -20.55
N ILE A 247 10.29 -4.24 -19.62
CA ILE A 247 9.26 -3.54 -18.84
C ILE A 247 9.70 -3.24 -17.41
N ASN A 248 10.60 -4.04 -16.83
CA ASN A 248 11.10 -3.82 -15.48
C ASN A 248 12.59 -4.16 -15.37
N LEU A 249 13.24 -3.61 -14.35
CA LEU A 249 14.51 -4.08 -13.82
C LEU A 249 14.27 -4.83 -12.52
N LYS A 250 14.90 -5.99 -12.37
CA LYS A 250 15.08 -6.66 -11.08
C LYS A 250 16.48 -6.37 -10.58
N LEU A 251 16.58 -5.70 -9.44
CA LEU A 251 17.85 -5.51 -8.75
C LEU A 251 17.95 -6.52 -7.62
N THR A 252 19.15 -7.07 -7.42
CA THR A 252 19.47 -7.81 -6.18
C THR A 252 20.60 -7.12 -5.44
N GLY A 253 20.58 -7.14 -4.12
CA GLY A 253 21.59 -6.44 -3.33
C GLY A 253 21.27 -6.39 -1.84
N LYS A 254 21.65 -5.30 -1.17
CA LYS A 254 21.46 -5.11 0.28
C LYS A 254 20.86 -3.74 0.61
N ASN A 255 20.21 -3.69 1.77
CA ASN A 255 19.66 -2.47 2.38
C ASN A 255 18.66 -1.71 1.48
N PHE A 256 17.85 -2.42 0.70
CA PHE A 256 16.71 -1.81 0.03
C PHE A 256 15.56 -1.61 1.04
N MET A 257 14.81 -0.52 0.88
CA MET A 257 13.61 -0.26 1.67
C MET A 257 12.44 -1.10 1.17
N ILE A 258 11.69 -1.67 2.11
CA ILE A 258 10.49 -2.45 1.84
C ILE A 258 9.32 -1.53 1.54
N TYR A 259 9.21 -0.41 2.26
CA TYR A 259 8.21 0.60 1.97
C TYR A 259 8.68 1.48 0.80
N PRO A 260 7.96 1.50 -0.33
CA PRO A 260 8.40 2.31 -1.47
C PRO A 260 8.35 3.81 -1.23
N LYS A 261 7.73 4.29 -0.14
CA LYS A 261 7.77 5.72 0.21
C LYS A 261 9.14 6.16 0.75
N PHE A 262 9.95 5.24 1.24
CA PHE A 262 11.28 5.54 1.77
C PHE A 262 12.39 5.30 0.76
N SER A 263 12.06 5.02 -0.50
CA SER A 263 13.07 4.91 -1.54
C SER A 263 12.56 5.42 -2.87
N TYR A 264 13.48 5.76 -3.76
CA TYR A 264 13.17 5.99 -5.16
C TYR A 264 14.34 5.50 -6.01
N SER A 265 14.02 5.18 -7.26
CA SER A 265 15.01 4.75 -8.24
C SER A 265 14.90 5.60 -9.50
N THR A 266 16.01 5.78 -10.22
CA THR A 266 15.98 6.40 -11.55
C THR A 266 16.73 5.51 -12.54
N ILE A 267 16.36 5.59 -13.81
CA ILE A 267 17.00 4.85 -14.90
C ILE A 267 17.49 5.89 -15.91
N ASP A 268 18.78 5.86 -16.25
CA ASP A 268 19.43 6.81 -17.15
C ASP A 268 19.23 8.28 -16.76
N ASN A 269 19.16 8.54 -15.44
CA ASN A 269 18.80 9.82 -14.84
C ASN A 269 17.43 10.37 -15.34
N GLN A 270 16.59 9.51 -15.90
CA GLN A 270 15.26 9.84 -16.37
C GLN A 270 14.19 9.34 -15.39
N GLY A 271 13.28 10.26 -15.05
CA GLY A 271 12.06 9.98 -14.30
C GLY A 271 12.24 9.74 -12.81
N PHE A 272 11.15 9.93 -12.07
CA PHE A 272 10.99 9.39 -10.72
C PHE A 272 10.39 7.99 -10.84
N GLY A 273 11.18 6.95 -10.53
CA GLY A 273 10.65 5.61 -10.32
C GLY A 273 9.97 5.56 -8.96
N PHE A 274 8.64 5.50 -8.95
CA PHE A 274 7.87 5.21 -7.75
C PHE A 274 7.50 3.73 -7.72
N GLY A 275 7.59 3.11 -6.54
CA GLY A 275 6.96 1.82 -6.29
C GLY A 275 7.84 0.63 -6.67
N ASN A 276 8.78 0.34 -5.79
CA ASN A 276 9.61 -0.84 -5.86
C ASN A 276 8.91 -2.00 -5.15
N TYR A 277 8.62 -3.11 -5.83
CA TYR A 277 8.31 -4.35 -5.10
C TYR A 277 9.60 -4.85 -4.49
N THR A 278 9.73 -4.79 -3.17
CA THR A 278 10.94 -5.23 -2.48
C THR A 278 10.62 -6.43 -1.60
N SER A 279 11.43 -7.47 -1.70
CA SER A 279 11.49 -8.59 -0.76
C SER A 279 12.88 -8.72 -0.18
N VAL A 280 12.96 -9.33 1.01
CA VAL A 280 14.21 -9.63 1.71
C VAL A 280 14.21 -11.08 2.17
N SER A 281 15.31 -11.78 1.92
CA SER A 281 15.53 -13.15 2.34
C SER A 281 16.26 -13.25 3.68
N SER A 282 16.29 -14.45 4.27
CA SER A 282 16.80 -14.74 5.61
C SER A 282 18.31 -14.54 5.78
N ASP A 283 19.02 -14.57 4.66
CA ASP A 283 20.45 -14.27 4.53
C ASP A 283 20.72 -12.78 4.27
N GLY A 284 19.68 -11.95 4.19
CA GLY A 284 19.79 -10.50 4.04
C GLY A 284 20.02 -10.04 2.60
N ILE A 285 19.72 -10.89 1.61
CA ILE A 285 19.67 -10.48 0.19
C ILE A 285 18.30 -9.86 -0.08
N PHE A 286 18.31 -8.72 -0.76
CA PHE A 286 17.11 -8.01 -1.17
C PHE A 286 16.91 -8.21 -2.66
N GLU A 287 15.66 -8.38 -3.07
CA GLU A 287 15.24 -8.26 -4.46
C GLU A 287 14.29 -7.09 -4.58
N THR A 288 14.49 -6.24 -5.59
CA THR A 288 13.60 -5.10 -5.83
C THR A 288 13.26 -4.96 -7.31
N ILE A 289 11.99 -4.69 -7.62
CA ILE A 289 11.49 -4.54 -9.00
C ILE A 289 11.19 -3.07 -9.28
N ILE A 290 11.87 -2.50 -10.27
CA ILE A 290 11.71 -1.12 -10.74
C ILE A 290 11.07 -1.14 -12.13
N ALA A 291 10.00 -0.36 -12.33
CA ALA A 291 9.40 -0.19 -13.65
C ALA A 291 10.28 0.66 -14.57
N ILE A 292 10.39 0.26 -15.83
CA ILE A 292 11.10 1.04 -16.86
C ILE A 292 10.14 2.11 -17.41
N PRO A 293 10.45 3.42 -17.30
CA PRO A 293 9.52 4.49 -17.69
C PRO A 293 9.17 4.50 -19.18
N ASP A 294 10.15 4.32 -20.06
CA ASP A 294 9.95 4.17 -21.50
C ASP A 294 10.69 2.93 -22.03
N PRO A 295 10.00 1.77 -22.05
CA PRO A 295 10.55 0.51 -22.57
C PRO A 295 11.09 0.57 -23.99
N LYS A 296 10.54 1.44 -24.86
CA LYS A 296 10.95 1.53 -26.27
C LYS A 296 12.21 2.34 -26.44
N LEU A 297 12.34 3.42 -25.67
CA LEU A 297 13.57 4.20 -25.63
C LEU A 297 14.67 3.39 -24.95
N PHE A 298 14.36 2.74 -23.84
CA PHE A 298 15.28 1.87 -23.12
C PHE A 298 15.90 0.81 -24.04
N ALA A 299 15.08 0.08 -24.81
CA ALA A 299 15.56 -0.96 -25.72
C ALA A 299 16.52 -0.50 -26.85
N LYS A 300 16.66 0.81 -27.10
CA LYS A 300 17.55 1.36 -28.14
C LYS A 300 18.94 1.69 -27.61
N THR A 301 19.10 1.80 -26.30
CA THR A 301 20.37 2.15 -25.68
C THR A 301 21.14 0.88 -25.33
N THR A 302 22.46 0.89 -25.48
CA THR A 302 23.32 -0.30 -25.24
C THR A 302 23.91 -0.35 -23.85
N SER A 303 23.79 0.74 -23.08
CA SER A 303 24.29 0.81 -21.71
C SER A 303 23.36 1.69 -20.89
N HIS A 304 23.05 1.22 -19.69
CA HIS A 304 22.09 1.85 -18.81
C HIS A 304 22.70 2.11 -17.45
N THR A 305 22.16 3.12 -16.78
CA THR A 305 22.42 3.35 -15.37
C THR A 305 21.14 3.17 -14.59
N VAL A 306 21.24 2.51 -13.44
CA VAL A 306 20.19 2.52 -12.43
C VAL A 306 20.75 3.16 -11.17
N SER A 307 20.00 4.07 -10.59
CA SER A 307 20.30 4.62 -9.28
C SER A 307 19.21 4.31 -8.28
N TYR A 308 19.61 4.17 -7.02
CA TYR A 308 18.72 3.87 -5.90
C TYR A 308 19.09 4.76 -4.72
N SER A 309 18.07 5.41 -4.16
CA SER A 309 18.19 6.32 -3.03
C SER A 309 17.32 5.86 -1.87
N SER A 310 17.84 5.94 -0.64
CA SER A 310 17.11 5.76 0.62
C SER A 310 17.57 6.79 1.66
N PRO A 311 16.91 6.89 2.83
CA PRO A 311 17.38 7.71 3.95
C PRO A 311 18.81 7.38 4.43
N PHE A 312 19.31 6.19 4.10
CA PHE A 312 20.63 5.72 4.53
C PHE A 312 21.73 5.99 3.49
N GLY A 313 21.38 6.42 2.27
CA GLY A 313 22.37 6.78 1.26
C GLY A 313 21.89 6.60 -0.17
N TYR A 314 22.86 6.67 -1.08
CA TYR A 314 22.65 6.64 -2.52
C TYR A 314 23.65 5.69 -3.18
N ILE A 315 23.20 4.96 -4.20
CA ILE A 315 24.05 4.12 -5.03
C ILE A 315 23.61 4.20 -6.49
N TYR A 316 24.55 4.01 -7.41
CA TYR A 316 24.25 3.80 -8.83
C TYR A 316 25.06 2.64 -9.39
N LYS A 317 24.57 2.04 -10.46
CA LYS A 317 25.22 0.94 -11.17
C LYS A 317 25.03 1.08 -12.68
N LEU A 318 26.14 0.96 -13.41
CA LEU A 318 26.15 0.78 -14.86
C LEU A 318 25.91 -0.69 -15.18
N PHE A 319 25.10 -0.97 -16.19
CA PHE A 319 24.80 -2.30 -16.70
C PHE A 319 24.45 -2.27 -18.19
#